data_AF-A0A7W6J406-F1
#
_entry.id   AF-A0A7W6J406-F1
#
_cell.length_a   1.000
_cell.length_b   1.000
_cell.length_c   1.000
_cell.angle_alpha   90.00
_cell.angle_beta   90.00
_cell.angle_gamma   90.00
#
_symmetry.space_group_name_H-M   'P 1'
#
loop_
_entity.id
_entity.type
_entity.pdbx_description
1 polymer ?
#
loop_
_entity_poly.entity_id
_entity_poly.type
_entity_poly.pdbx_seq_one_letter_code
_entity_poly.pdbx_strand_id
1 'polypeptide(L)'
;MSRAPVDHPNAMRLVVELASLYVACDDCGHSRVLDLNSLKKAAALGVHNYMQLCRKIRCSECPKVPVSARNLTIRPTWVAESVYTVA
;
A
#
# COMPACT_ATOMS: atom_id res chain seq x y z
N MET A 1 0.93 -2.68 -25.49
CA MET A 1 1.21 -1.32 -24.99
C MET A 1 2.05 -1.42 -23.74
N SER A 2 3.34 -1.12 -23.84
CA SER A 2 4.28 -1.12 -22.72
C SER A 2 3.99 0.11 -21.86
N ARG A 3 3.27 -0.08 -20.75
CA ARG A 3 2.95 0.99 -19.80
C ARG A 3 4.28 1.54 -19.28
N ALA A 4 4.55 2.83 -19.48
CA ALA A 4 5.71 3.48 -18.89
C ALA A 4 5.76 3.13 -17.39
N PRO A 5 6.94 2.85 -16.81
CA PRO A 5 7.04 2.58 -15.38
C PRO A 5 6.44 3.78 -14.66
N VAL A 6 5.37 3.55 -13.90
CA VAL A 6 4.72 4.60 -13.13
C VAL A 6 5.74 5.09 -12.13
N ASP A 7 6.26 6.29 -12.37
CA ASP A 7 7.22 6.94 -11.50
C ASP A 7 6.48 7.35 -10.23
N HIS A 8 6.52 6.47 -9.24
CA HIS A 8 6.02 6.74 -7.91
C HIS A 8 7.21 7.25 -7.11
N PRO A 9 7.35 8.57 -6.86
CA PRO A 9 8.47 9.12 -6.10
C PRO A 9 8.59 8.51 -4.70
N ASN A 10 7.50 7.91 -4.20
CA ASN A 10 7.43 7.22 -2.92
C ASN A 10 7.52 5.68 -3.02
N ALA A 11 7.80 5.10 -4.19
CA ALA A 11 7.85 3.65 -4.39
C ALA A 11 8.83 2.94 -3.45
N MET A 12 9.95 3.60 -3.17
CA MET A 12 11.04 3.10 -2.33
C MET A 12 10.91 3.52 -0.86
N ARG A 13 9.94 4.37 -0.51
CA ARG A 13 9.69 4.73 0.89
C ARG A 13 9.28 3.50 1.68
N LEU A 14 9.75 3.45 2.93
CA LEU A 14 9.58 2.30 3.78
C LEU A 14 8.14 2.20 4.25
N VAL A 15 7.66 0.97 4.44
CA VAL A 15 6.29 0.74 4.92
C VAL A 15 6.08 1.31 6.33
N VAL A 16 7.14 1.46 7.12
CA VAL A 16 7.09 2.05 8.46
C VAL A 16 6.90 3.57 8.47
N GLU A 17 7.12 4.24 7.33
CA GLU A 17 6.86 5.67 7.16
C GLU A 17 5.39 5.97 6.81
N LEU A 18 4.57 4.94 6.59
CA LEU A 18 3.14 5.10 6.36
C LEU A 18 2.41 5.21 7.71
N ALA A 19 1.59 6.24 7.86
CA ALA A 19 0.63 6.34 8.94
C ALA A 19 -0.50 5.32 8.75
N SER A 20 -1.00 5.19 7.52
CA SER A 20 -2.01 4.21 7.14
C SER A 20 -1.99 3.95 5.64
N LEU A 21 -2.61 2.84 5.23
CA LEU A 21 -2.84 2.51 3.83
C LEU A 21 -4.30 2.16 3.60
N TYR A 22 -4.98 2.96 2.79
CA TYR A 22 -6.32 2.63 2.32
C TYR A 22 -6.25 1.72 1.08
N VAL A 23 -7.03 0.65 1.09
CA VAL A 23 -7.16 -0.29 -0.02
C VAL A 23 -8.65 -0.52 -0.28
N ALA A 24 -9.09 -0.24 -1.51
CA ALA A 24 -10.42 -0.62 -1.99
C ALA A 24 -10.29 -1.56 -3.19
N CYS A 25 -11.19 -2.55 -3.25
CA CYS A 25 -11.33 -3.42 -4.41
C CYS A 25 -12.50 -2.91 -5.24
N ASP A 26 -12.23 -2.49 -6.46
CA ASP A 26 -13.25 -1.95 -7.36
C ASP A 26 -14.18 -3.07 -7.88
N ASP A 27 -13.73 -4.33 -7.83
CA ASP A 27 -14.49 -5.50 -8.29
C ASP A 27 -15.61 -5.92 -7.31
N CYS A 28 -15.37 -5.86 -5.99
CA CYS A 28 -16.35 -6.28 -4.97
C CYS A 28 -16.83 -5.16 -4.05
N GLY A 29 -16.28 -3.95 -4.18
CA GLY A 29 -16.59 -2.80 -3.34
C GLY A 29 -16.02 -2.87 -1.92
N HIS A 30 -15.37 -3.96 -1.53
CA HIS A 30 -14.77 -4.08 -0.21
C HIS A 30 -13.58 -3.14 -0.05
N SER A 31 -13.52 -2.43 1.07
CA SER A 31 -12.40 -1.58 1.41
C SER A 31 -11.94 -1.81 2.84
N ARG A 32 -10.65 -1.56 3.08
CA ARG A 32 -10.02 -1.66 4.39
C ARG A 32 -8.91 -0.64 4.52
N VAL A 33 -8.59 -0.31 5.77
CA VAL A 33 -7.43 0.50 6.13
C VAL A 33 -6.43 -0.40 6.84
N LEU A 34 -5.19 -0.43 6.36
CA LEU A 34 -4.07 -1.00 7.09
C LEU A 34 -3.46 0.10 7.95
N ASP A 35 -3.51 -0.07 9.26
CA ASP A 35 -2.88 0.81 10.22
C ASP A 35 -1.38 0.55 10.32
N LEU A 36 -0.64 1.45 10.98
CA LEU A 36 0.79 1.31 11.20
C LEU A 36 1.17 -0.05 11.84
N ASN A 37 0.33 -0.61 12.73
CA ASN A 37 0.60 -1.90 13.34
C ASN A 37 0.54 -3.05 12.32
N SER A 38 -0.46 -3.06 11.45
CA SER A 38 -0.57 -4.04 10.36
C SER A 38 0.57 -3.91 9.37
N LEU A 39 0.99 -2.68 9.10
CA LEU A 39 2.13 -2.34 8.24
C LEU A 39 3.47 -2.80 8.84
N LYS A 40 3.68 -2.62 10.15
CA LYS A 40 4.84 -3.17 10.87
C LYS A 40 4.88 -4.70 10.83
N LYS A 41 3.73 -5.36 10.99
CA LYS A 41 3.62 -6.83 10.84
C LYS A 41 4.00 -7.26 9.42
N ALA A 42 3.53 -6.54 8.39
CA ALA A 42 3.93 -6.82 7.01
C ALA A 42 5.44 -6.63 6.78
N ALA A 43 6.05 -5.62 7.41
CA ALA A 43 7.50 -5.42 7.36
C ALA A 43 8.29 -6.58 8.01
N ALA A 44 7.81 -7.11 9.13
CA ALA A 44 8.39 -8.31 9.76
C ALA A 44 8.30 -9.55 8.86
N LEU A 45 7.32 -9.60 7.95
CA LEU A 45 7.13 -10.67 6.96
C LEU A 45 7.89 -10.42 5.64
N GLY A 46 8.81 -9.46 5.61
CA GLY A 46 9.67 -9.18 4.45
C GLY A 46 9.07 -8.21 3.42
N VAL A 47 8.15 -7.34 3.83
CA VAL A 47 7.59 -6.27 2.97
C VAL A 47 8.09 -4.91 3.45
N HIS A 48 9.20 -4.45 2.87
CA HIS A 48 9.96 -3.33 3.43
C HIS A 48 9.67 -1.98 2.79
N ASN A 49 9.18 -1.95 1.54
CA ASN A 49 8.81 -0.71 0.86
C ASN A 49 7.41 -0.75 0.23
N TYR A 50 6.91 0.45 -0.11
CA TYR A 50 5.58 0.65 -0.67
C TYR A 50 5.34 -0.13 -1.97
N MET A 51 6.34 -0.23 -2.84
CA MET A 51 6.23 -1.02 -4.08
C MET A 51 6.01 -2.52 -3.79
N GLN A 52 6.78 -3.10 -2.87
CA GLN A 52 6.61 -4.50 -2.45
C GLN A 52 5.23 -4.73 -1.84
N LEU A 53 4.76 -3.77 -1.04
CA LEU A 53 3.43 -3.81 -0.43
C LEU A 53 2.33 -3.83 -1.49
N CYS A 54 2.37 -2.91 -2.45
CA CYS A 54 1.38 -2.85 -3.55
C CYS A 54 1.34 -4.15 -4.36
N ARG A 55 2.49 -4.79 -4.59
CA ARG A 55 2.57 -6.08 -5.31
C ARG A 55 1.97 -7.24 -4.54
N LYS A 56 1.94 -7.18 -3.20
CA LYS A 56 1.46 -8.27 -2.33
C LYS A 56 0.03 -8.07 -1.82
N ILE A 57 -0.50 -6.85 -1.84
CA ILE A 57 -1.88 -6.59 -1.38
C ILE A 57 -2.89 -7.32 -2.27
N ARG A 58 -3.86 -7.96 -1.62
CA ARG A 58 -5.02 -8.62 -2.23
C ARG A 58 -6.28 -8.28 -1.44
N CYS A 59 -7.42 -8.23 -2.13
CA CYS A 59 -8.73 -8.21 -1.46
C CYS A 59 -8.94 -9.52 -0.68
N SER A 60 -9.44 -9.43 0.55
CA SER A 60 -9.74 -10.60 1.41
C SER A 60 -11.06 -11.28 1.05
N GLU A 61 -12.04 -10.53 0.53
CA GLU A 61 -13.39 -11.01 0.26
C GLU A 61 -13.53 -11.67 -1.12
N CYS A 62 -12.74 -11.23 -2.09
CA CYS A 62 -12.83 -11.79 -3.43
C CYS A 62 -12.31 -13.24 -3.46
N PRO A 63 -12.98 -14.16 -4.18
CA PRO A 63 -12.59 -15.57 -4.25
C PRO A 63 -11.14 -15.73 -4.72
N LYS A 64 -10.41 -16.74 -4.25
CA LYS A 64 -8.98 -16.98 -4.56
C LYS A 64 -8.76 -17.56 -5.97
N VAL A 65 -9.23 -16.84 -7.00
CA VAL A 65 -9.09 -17.20 -8.42
C VAL A 65 -7.77 -16.62 -8.97
N PRO A 66 -7.09 -17.25 -9.96
CA PRO A 66 -5.80 -16.78 -10.47
C PRO A 66 -5.88 -15.34 -10.97
N VAL A 67 -4.91 -14.54 -10.54
CA VAL A 67 -4.97 -13.09 -10.48
C VAL A 67 -4.59 -12.48 -11.83
N SER A 68 -5.53 -12.45 -12.79
CA SER A 68 -5.53 -11.34 -13.73
C SER A 68 -5.80 -10.07 -12.92
N ALA A 69 -5.01 -9.03 -13.17
CA ALA A 69 -4.90 -7.81 -12.38
C ALA A 69 -6.25 -7.30 -11.84
N ARG A 70 -6.50 -7.53 -10.54
CA ARG A 70 -7.66 -6.94 -9.87
C ARG A 70 -7.47 -5.44 -9.74
N ASN A 71 -8.54 -4.70 -9.96
CA ASN A 71 -8.54 -3.25 -9.85
C ASN A 71 -8.60 -2.90 -8.37
N LEU A 72 -7.41 -2.67 -7.81
CA LEU A 72 -7.26 -2.21 -6.44
C LEU A 72 -6.91 -0.72 -6.46
N THR A 73 -7.75 0.07 -5.83
CA THR A 73 -7.42 1.46 -5.49
C THR A 73 -6.61 1.45 -4.19
N ILE A 74 -5.34 1.82 -4.27
CA ILE A 74 -4.42 1.90 -3.12
C ILE A 74 -4.05 3.37 -2.89
N ARG A 75 -4.29 3.86 -1.67
CA ARG A 75 -4.00 5.25 -1.28
C ARG A 75 -3.14 5.28 -0.01
N PRO A 76 -1.87 5.68 -0.09
CA PRO A 76 -1.01 5.81 1.07
C PRO A 76 -1.23 7.12 1.82
N THR A 77 -1.23 7.04 3.14
CA THR A 77 -1.11 8.19 4.03
C THR A 77 0.26 8.11 4.71
N TRP A 78 1.14 9.04 4.39
CA TRP A 78 2.47 9.09 4.98
C TRP A 78 2.42 9.79 6.33
N VAL A 79 3.26 9.37 7.27
CA VAL A 79 3.56 10.20 8.44
C VAL A 79 4.17 11.48 7.88
N ALA A 80 3.47 12.61 8.04
CA ALA A 80 4.04 13.89 7.64
C ALA A 80 5.37 14.05 8.39
N GLU A 81 6.43 14.42 7.68
CA GLU A 81 7.59 15.00 8.34
C GLU A 81 7.04 16.22 9.08
N SER A 82 6.81 16.07 10.38
CA SER A 82 6.52 17.21 11.23
C SER A 82 7.70 18.14 11.01
N VAL A 83 7.45 19.25 10.34
CA VAL A 83 8.39 20.35 10.22
C VAL A 83 8.62 20.80 11.65
N TYR A 84 9.65 20.27 12.30
CA TYR A 84 10.11 20.82 13.56
C TYR A 84 10.68 22.19 13.22
N THR A 85 9.84 23.22 13.28
CA THR A 85 10.32 24.60 13.38
C THR A 85 11.04 24.68 14.71
N VAL A 86 12.36 24.59 14.67
CA VAL A 86 13.20 25.02 15.79
C VAL A 86 13.00 26.53 15.88
N ALA A 87 12.27 26.96 16.90
CA ALA A 87 12.10 28.37 17.25
C ALA A 87 13.39 28.91 17.90
#